data_AF-A0A225W8G5-F1
#
_entry.id   AF-A0A225W8G5-F1
#
_cell.length_a   1.000
_cell.length_b   1.000
_cell.length_c   1.000
_cell.angle_alpha   90.00
_cell.angle_beta   90.00
_cell.angle_gamma   90.00
#
_symmetry.space_group_name_H-M   'P 1'
#
loop_
_entity.id
_entity.type
_entity.pdbx_description
1 polymer ?
#
loop_
_entity_poly.entity_id
_entity_poly.type
_entity_poly.pdbx_seq_one_letter_code
_entity_poly.pdbx_strand_id
1 'polypeptide(L)'
;MSSLSLASRRTTNSVAEYQGLFVGLSRAHQLKLREIHVVGDSAMIISQLRARRTPKAPHLVKFYDQCRRLVDRIHVKNWSHHLRDFNKAADKLANSAMDDCTSRQIFYLDLPGISPRWSSVLRLADGDIAQWQDAYLVSGADS
;
A
#
# COMPACT_ATOMS: atom_id res chain seq x y z
N MET A 1 -3.46 -25.92 -27.69
CA MET A 1 -2.62 -24.77 -28.06
C MET A 1 -2.77 -23.71 -26.99
N SER A 2 -1.77 -23.58 -26.11
CA SER A 2 -1.84 -22.72 -24.92
C SER A 2 -1.10 -21.42 -25.20
N SER A 3 -1.81 -20.32 -25.35
CA SER A 3 -1.21 -18.99 -25.46
C SER A 3 -0.81 -18.50 -24.07
N LEU A 4 0.48 -18.49 -23.78
CA LEU A 4 1.06 -17.81 -22.62
C LEU A 4 1.42 -16.38 -23.04
N SER A 5 0.54 -15.43 -22.74
CA SER A 5 0.87 -14.00 -22.81
C SER A 5 1.62 -13.62 -21.52
N LEU A 6 2.95 -13.70 -21.56
CA LEU A 6 3.85 -13.18 -20.51
C LEU A 6 4.05 -11.66 -20.69
N ALA A 7 2.97 -10.88 -20.69
CA ALA A 7 3.03 -9.41 -20.59
C ALA A 7 1.67 -8.80 -20.24
N SER A 8 0.85 -9.47 -19.44
CA SER A 8 -0.35 -8.84 -18.91
C SER A 8 0.07 -7.68 -18.00
N ARG A 9 -0.26 -6.43 -18.36
CA ARG A 9 -0.06 -5.24 -17.48
C ARG A 9 -0.56 -5.49 -16.05
N ARG A 10 -1.56 -6.36 -15.90
CA ARG A 10 -2.11 -6.75 -14.61
C ARG A 10 -1.11 -7.54 -13.76
N THR A 11 -0.28 -8.38 -14.38
CA THR A 11 0.78 -9.15 -13.72
C THR A 11 1.87 -8.25 -13.18
N THR A 12 2.36 -7.31 -14.00
CA THR A 12 3.39 -6.34 -13.58
C THR A 12 2.84 -5.38 -12.51
N ASN A 13 1.59 -4.93 -12.66
CA ASN A 13 0.94 -4.09 -11.66
C ASN A 13 0.79 -4.82 -10.32
N SER A 14 0.35 -6.09 -10.33
CA SER A 14 0.19 -6.87 -9.09
C SER A 14 1.53 -7.08 -8.37
N VAL A 15 2.62 -7.28 -9.11
CA VAL A 15 3.97 -7.38 -8.53
C VAL A 15 4.38 -6.06 -7.89
N ALA A 16 4.17 -4.93 -8.56
CA ALA A 16 4.50 -3.61 -8.03
C ALA A 16 3.70 -3.28 -6.76
N GLU A 17 2.40 -3.58 -6.75
CA GLU A 17 1.53 -3.39 -5.58
C GLU A 17 2.00 -4.25 -4.39
N TYR A 18 2.35 -5.53 -4.63
CA TYR A 18 2.90 -6.40 -3.59
C TYR A 18 4.25 -5.91 -3.06
N GLN A 19 5.11 -5.40 -3.94
CA GLN A 19 6.40 -4.83 -3.54
C GLN A 19 6.24 -3.56 -2.70
N GLY A 20 5.35 -2.65 -3.11
CA GLY A 20 5.04 -1.44 -2.35
C GLY A 20 4.52 -1.77 -0.96
N LEU A 21 3.61 -2.74 -0.86
CA LEU A 21 3.11 -3.22 0.43
C LEU A 21 4.22 -3.86 1.29
N PHE A 22 5.03 -4.74 0.71
CA PHE A 22 6.14 -5.38 1.43
C PHE A 22 7.10 -4.35 2.04
N VAL A 23 7.44 -3.32 1.28
CA VAL A 23 8.30 -2.22 1.72
C VAL A 23 7.68 -1.47 2.90
N GLY A 24 6.40 -1.06 2.78
CA GLY A 24 5.70 -0.35 3.85
C GLY A 24 5.64 -1.17 5.15
N LEU A 25 5.27 -2.45 5.04
CA LEU A 25 5.23 -3.37 6.19
C LEU A 25 6.62 -3.61 6.80
N SER A 26 7.65 -3.75 5.97
CA SER A 26 9.03 -3.94 6.43
C SER A 26 9.50 -2.74 7.23
N ARG A 27 9.15 -1.54 6.78
CA ARG A 27 9.50 -0.30 7.49
C ARG A 27 8.73 -0.17 8.79
N ALA A 28 7.42 -0.44 8.79
CA ALA A 28 6.63 -0.46 10.03
C ALA A 28 7.23 -1.42 11.07
N HIS A 29 7.72 -2.58 10.61
CA HIS A 29 8.42 -3.52 11.46
C HIS A 29 9.75 -2.97 12.01
N GLN A 30 10.57 -2.31 11.18
CA GLN A 30 11.82 -1.65 11.61
C GLN A 30 11.57 -0.56 12.65
N LEU A 31 10.51 0.22 12.48
CA LEU A 31 10.08 1.26 13.41
C LEU A 31 9.39 0.70 14.67
N LYS A 32 9.29 -0.63 14.80
CA LYS A 32 8.62 -1.33 15.89
C LYS A 32 7.16 -0.89 16.08
N LEU A 33 6.52 -0.41 15.02
CA LEU A 33 5.10 -0.08 15.03
C LEU A 33 4.30 -1.37 15.19
N ARG A 34 3.22 -1.28 15.96
CA ARG A 34 2.28 -2.38 16.17
C ARG A 34 0.86 -1.85 15.99
N GLU A 35 -0.07 -2.75 15.73
CA GLU A 35 -1.50 -2.43 15.67
C GLU A 35 -1.86 -1.43 14.57
N ILE A 36 -1.13 -1.48 13.45
CA ILE A 36 -1.29 -0.52 12.36
C ILE A 36 -2.53 -0.83 11.51
N HIS A 37 -3.04 0.20 10.86
CA HIS A 37 -4.08 0.11 9.83
C HIS A 37 -3.40 0.20 8.46
N VAL A 38 -3.74 -0.72 7.55
CA VAL A 38 -3.22 -0.72 6.19
C VAL A 38 -4.31 -0.26 5.23
N VAL A 39 -4.02 0.78 4.47
CA VAL A 39 -4.89 1.33 3.43
C VAL A 39 -4.25 1.12 2.07
N GLY A 40 -5.03 0.70 1.09
CA GLY A 40 -4.57 0.54 -0.29
C GLY A 40 -5.73 0.51 -1.29
N ASP A 41 -5.40 0.63 -2.57
CA ASP A 41 -6.34 0.67 -3.69
C ASP A 41 -6.51 -0.70 -4.38
N SER A 42 -5.66 -1.67 -4.07
CA SER A 42 -5.75 -3.04 -4.57
C SER A 42 -6.70 -3.88 -3.72
N ALA A 43 -8.00 -3.85 -4.08
CA ALA A 43 -9.04 -4.68 -3.45
C ALA A 43 -8.66 -6.18 -3.43
N MET A 44 -7.96 -6.65 -4.47
CA MET A 44 -7.52 -8.03 -4.57
C MET A 44 -6.49 -8.37 -3.48
N ILE A 45 -5.41 -7.59 -3.37
CA ILE A 45 -4.33 -7.84 -2.40
C ILE A 45 -4.85 -7.70 -0.97
N ILE A 46 -5.67 -6.68 -0.73
CA ILE A 46 -6.34 -6.48 0.56
C ILE A 46 -7.21 -7.69 0.91
N SER A 47 -8.04 -8.16 -0.01
CA SER A 47 -8.89 -9.34 0.21
C SER A 47 -8.08 -10.61 0.47
N GLN A 48 -6.96 -10.79 -0.26
CA GLN A 48 -6.07 -11.94 -0.09
C GLN A 48 -5.43 -11.95 1.30
N LEU A 49 -4.87 -10.82 1.74
CA LEU A 49 -4.24 -10.72 3.06
C LEU A 49 -5.25 -10.75 4.19
N ARG A 50 -6.41 -10.11 4.04
CA ARG A 50 -7.48 -10.18 5.05
C ARG A 50 -7.98 -11.61 5.23
N ALA A 51 -8.27 -12.31 4.13
CA ALA A 51 -8.82 -13.66 4.16
C ALA A 51 -7.78 -14.79 4.31
N ARG A 52 -6.50 -14.46 4.51
CA ARG A 52 -5.37 -15.42 4.49
C ARG A 52 -5.33 -16.29 3.22
N ARG A 53 -5.77 -15.77 2.07
CA ARG A 53 -5.86 -16.51 0.81
C ARG A 53 -4.64 -16.29 -0.07
N THR A 54 -3.87 -17.36 -0.30
CA THR A 54 -2.73 -17.35 -1.20
C THR A 54 -3.15 -17.01 -2.64
N PRO A 55 -2.39 -16.18 -3.36
CA PRO A 55 -2.64 -15.90 -4.77
C PRO A 55 -2.59 -17.17 -5.63
N LYS A 56 -3.47 -17.26 -6.63
CA LYS A 56 -3.45 -18.36 -7.61
C LYS A 56 -2.22 -18.32 -8.52
N ALA A 57 -1.66 -17.14 -8.73
CA ALA A 57 -0.50 -16.94 -9.59
C ALA A 57 0.80 -17.33 -8.85
N PRO A 58 1.54 -18.36 -9.29
CA PRO A 58 2.69 -18.88 -8.54
C PRO A 58 3.79 -17.85 -8.25
N HIS A 59 4.03 -16.93 -9.19
CA HIS A 59 5.04 -15.88 -9.03
C HIS A 59 4.68 -14.83 -7.96
N LEU A 60 3.39 -14.72 -7.56
CA LEU A 60 2.95 -13.81 -6.49
C LEU A 60 3.00 -14.46 -5.10
N VAL A 61 3.06 -15.80 -5.02
CA VAL A 61 3.04 -16.54 -3.75
C VAL A 61 4.20 -16.11 -2.84
N LYS A 62 5.41 -15.99 -3.41
CA LYS A 62 6.59 -15.54 -2.66
C LYS A 62 6.40 -14.17 -2.02
N PHE A 63 5.82 -13.22 -2.75
CA PHE A 63 5.58 -11.87 -2.24
C PHE A 63 4.48 -11.85 -1.18
N TYR A 64 3.41 -12.63 -1.39
CA TYR A 64 2.36 -12.82 -0.41
C TYR A 64 2.92 -13.38 0.91
N ASP A 65 3.75 -14.43 0.87
CA ASP A 65 4.34 -15.04 2.07
C ASP A 65 5.28 -14.08 2.83
N GLN A 66 6.01 -13.24 2.09
CA GLN A 66 6.84 -12.19 2.69
C GLN A 66 6.01 -11.13 3.40
N CYS A 67 4.98 -10.59 2.73
CA CYS A 67 4.05 -9.65 3.33
C CYS A 67 3.34 -10.27 4.53
N ARG A 68 2.93 -11.53 4.43
CA ARG A 68 2.16 -12.21 5.47
C ARG A 68 2.93 -12.32 6.77
N ARG A 69 4.20 -12.70 6.70
CA ARG A 69 5.07 -12.78 7.88
C ARG A 69 5.23 -11.44 8.58
N LEU A 70 5.29 -10.35 7.82
CA LEU A 70 5.39 -9.00 8.40
C LEU A 70 4.08 -8.56 9.03
N VAL A 71 2.95 -8.80 8.35
CA VAL A 71 1.60 -8.53 8.86
C VAL A 71 1.39 -9.18 10.22
N ASP A 72 1.74 -10.46 10.35
CA ASP A 72 1.58 -11.21 11.60
C ASP A 72 2.53 -10.67 12.69
N ARG A 73 3.75 -10.21 12.34
CA ARG A 73 4.71 -9.62 13.31
C ARG A 73 4.29 -8.25 13.84
N ILE A 74 3.75 -7.39 12.98
CA ILE A 74 3.34 -6.02 13.34
C ILE A 74 1.89 -5.95 13.84
N HIS A 75 1.16 -7.07 13.82
CA HIS A 75 -0.22 -7.17 14.28
C HIS A 75 -1.14 -6.16 13.57
N VAL A 76 -1.19 -6.20 12.23
CA VAL A 76 -2.10 -5.32 11.47
C VAL A 76 -3.54 -5.56 11.94
N LYS A 77 -4.18 -4.51 12.47
CA LYS A 77 -5.53 -4.57 13.03
C LYS A 77 -6.60 -4.51 11.96
N ASN A 78 -6.42 -3.65 10.97
CA ASN A 78 -7.44 -3.40 9.97
C ASN A 78 -6.88 -3.22 8.57
N TRP A 79 -7.70 -3.56 7.59
CA TRP A 79 -7.43 -3.42 6.17
C TRP A 79 -8.56 -2.60 5.54
N SER A 80 -8.25 -1.41 5.04
CA SER A 80 -9.21 -0.55 4.35
C SER A 80 -8.87 -0.49 2.87
N HIS A 81 -9.85 -0.83 2.04
CA HIS A 81 -9.77 -0.55 0.60
C HIS A 81 -10.30 0.86 0.37
N HIS A 82 -9.48 1.73 -0.23
CA HIS A 82 -9.90 3.06 -0.64
C HIS A 82 -9.86 3.14 -2.17
N LEU A 83 -10.97 3.57 -2.77
CA LEU A 83 -11.05 3.80 -4.21
C LEU A 83 -10.09 4.94 -4.59
N ARG A 84 -9.50 4.83 -5.79
CA ARG A 84 -8.45 5.71 -6.34
C ARG A 84 -8.68 7.22 -6.15
N ASP A 85 -9.94 7.66 -6.14
CA ASP A 85 -10.29 9.07 -5.93
C ASP A 85 -9.82 9.64 -4.57
N PHE A 86 -9.46 8.77 -3.62
CA PHE A 86 -9.01 9.10 -2.26
C PHE A 86 -7.61 8.56 -1.93
N ASN A 87 -6.83 8.23 -2.95
CA ASN A 87 -5.44 7.78 -2.82
C ASN A 87 -4.52 8.66 -3.69
N LYS A 88 -4.82 9.96 -3.72
CA LYS A 88 -4.18 10.92 -4.63
C LYS A 88 -2.69 11.05 -4.33
N ALA A 89 -2.28 10.86 -3.08
CA ALA A 89 -0.87 10.84 -2.72
C ALA A 89 -0.12 9.67 -3.37
N ALA A 90 -0.67 8.44 -3.28
CA ALA A 90 -0.05 7.27 -3.89
C ALA A 90 -0.08 7.34 -5.42
N ASP A 91 -1.16 7.81 -6.02
CA ASP A 91 -1.25 8.02 -7.47
C ASP A 91 -0.20 9.03 -7.94
N LYS A 92 0.00 10.12 -7.19
CA LYS A 92 1.04 11.11 -7.50
C LYS A 92 2.45 10.55 -7.36
N LEU A 93 2.70 9.71 -6.36
CA LEU A 93 3.96 9.00 -6.19
C LEU A 93 4.21 8.02 -7.33
N ALA A 94 3.20 7.25 -7.73
CA ALA A 94 3.29 6.30 -8.85
C ALA A 94 3.57 7.03 -10.18
N ASN A 95 2.87 8.12 -10.46
CA ASN A 95 3.12 8.95 -11.63
C ASN A 95 4.52 9.57 -11.61
N SER A 96 4.94 10.11 -10.46
CA SER A 96 6.30 10.67 -10.33
C SER A 96 7.40 9.61 -10.52
N ALA A 97 7.18 8.38 -10.07
CA ALA A 97 8.12 7.28 -10.25
C ALA A 97 8.17 6.78 -11.71
N MET A 98 7.04 6.83 -12.42
CA MET A 98 6.97 6.53 -13.86
C MET A 98 7.68 7.61 -14.68
N ASP A 99 7.50 8.89 -14.34
CA ASP A 99 8.13 10.01 -15.04
C ASP A 99 9.65 10.07 -14.79
N ASP A 100 10.08 9.82 -13.55
CA ASP A 100 11.50 9.87 -13.17
C ASP A 100 12.22 8.53 -13.38
N CYS A 101 11.54 7.46 -13.80
CA CYS A 101 12.05 6.08 -13.87
C CYS A 101 12.79 5.61 -12.61
N THR A 102 12.51 6.22 -11.45
CA THR A 102 13.23 5.96 -10.19
C THR A 102 12.24 5.67 -9.07
N SER A 103 12.47 4.56 -8.36
CA SER A 103 11.70 4.21 -7.18
C SER A 103 12.23 4.99 -5.99
N ARG A 104 11.38 5.79 -5.33
CA ARG A 104 11.72 6.59 -4.15
C ARG A 104 10.66 6.40 -3.07
N GLN A 105 11.12 6.37 -1.82
CA GLN A 105 10.29 6.19 -0.64
C GLN A 105 10.44 7.41 0.25
N ILE A 106 9.33 7.92 0.79
CA ILE A 106 9.30 9.11 1.63
C ILE A 106 8.35 8.84 2.77
N PHE A 107 8.81 9.12 3.98
CA PHE A 107 8.03 8.89 5.19
C PHE A 107 7.71 10.22 5.87
N TYR A 108 6.55 10.28 6.54
CA TYR A 108 6.18 11.44 7.36
C TYR A 108 7.19 11.71 8.49
N LEU A 109 7.92 10.69 8.95
CA LEU A 109 8.97 10.87 9.95
C LEU A 109 10.25 11.52 9.39
N ASP A 110 10.40 11.62 8.06
CA ASP A 110 11.56 12.26 7.41
C ASP A 110 11.32 13.77 7.15
N LEU A 111 10.22 14.32 7.69
CA LEU A 111 9.76 15.71 7.51
C LEU A 111 10.82 16.82 7.61
N PRO A 112 11.86 16.77 8.48
CA PRO A 112 12.78 17.90 8.60
C PRO A 112 13.66 18.16 7.36
N GLY A 113 13.70 17.26 6.38
CA GLY A 113 14.62 17.34 5.22
C GLY A 113 13.97 17.25 3.83
N ILE A 114 12.65 17.30 3.73
CA ILE A 114 11.94 17.00 2.48
C ILE A 114 11.92 18.22 1.54
N SER A 115 12.49 18.05 0.34
CA SER A 115 12.51 19.05 -0.76
C SER A 115 11.10 19.58 -1.13
N PRO A 116 10.96 20.85 -1.58
CA PRO A 116 9.69 21.46 -2.01
C PRO A 116 8.87 20.62 -2.99
N ARG A 117 9.54 19.77 -3.78
CA ARG A 117 8.94 18.83 -4.74
C ARG A 117 7.89 17.91 -4.11
N TRP A 118 8.06 17.53 -2.85
CA TRP A 118 7.23 16.55 -2.17
C TRP A 118 6.14 17.17 -1.29
N SER A 119 6.19 18.48 -1.07
CA SER A 119 5.17 19.22 -0.31
C SER A 119 3.75 18.96 -0.82
N SER A 120 3.62 18.79 -2.14
CA SER A 120 2.34 18.49 -2.77
C SER A 120 1.86 17.06 -2.57
N VAL A 121 2.76 16.09 -2.41
CA VAL A 121 2.42 14.69 -2.09
C VAL A 121 2.01 14.60 -0.61
N LEU A 122 2.75 15.26 0.27
CA LEU A 122 2.46 15.27 1.71
C LEU A 122 1.09 15.92 2.00
N ARG A 123 0.76 17.05 1.35
CA ARG A 123 -0.57 17.66 1.48
C ARG A 123 -1.70 16.73 1.03
N LEU A 124 -1.47 15.95 -0.03
CA LEU A 124 -2.44 14.95 -0.47
C LEU A 124 -2.55 13.81 0.54
N ALA A 125 -1.42 13.36 1.11
CA ALA A 125 -1.41 12.31 2.11
C ALA A 125 -2.13 12.73 3.40
N ASP A 126 -1.91 13.96 3.88
CA ASP A 126 -2.62 14.51 5.04
C ASP A 126 -4.13 14.58 4.77
N GLY A 127 -4.54 14.99 3.57
CA GLY A 127 -5.95 14.99 3.15
C GLY A 127 -6.55 13.59 3.08
N ASP A 128 -5.82 12.64 2.48
CA ASP A 128 -6.24 11.24 2.38
C ASP A 128 -6.38 10.61 3.80
N ILE A 129 -5.48 10.94 4.75
CA ILE A 129 -5.56 10.50 6.15
C ILE A 129 -6.72 11.14 6.89
N ALA A 130 -6.94 12.45 6.76
CA ALA A 130 -8.04 13.15 7.43
C ALA A 130 -9.39 12.59 6.98
N GLN A 131 -9.56 12.35 5.68
CA GLN A 131 -10.78 11.74 5.15
C GLN A 131 -10.96 10.29 5.61
N TRP A 132 -9.87 9.52 5.74
CA TRP A 132 -9.94 8.19 6.33
C TRP A 132 -10.36 8.24 7.81
N GLN A 133 -9.84 9.21 8.57
CA GLN A 133 -10.25 9.42 9.96
C GLN A 133 -11.73 9.78 10.05
N ASP A 134 -12.24 10.67 9.20
CA ASP A 134 -13.67 11.01 9.17
C ASP A 134 -14.52 9.78 8.80
N ALA A 135 -14.13 9.03 7.78
CA ALA A 135 -14.89 7.87 7.31
C ALA A 135 -14.89 6.69 8.29
N TYR A 136 -13.84 6.50 9.10
CA TYR A 136 -13.67 5.31 9.95
C TYR A 136 -13.64 5.57 11.46
N LEU A 137 -13.32 6.78 11.93
CA LEU A 137 -13.34 7.14 13.36
C LEU A 137 -14.64 7.87 13.75
N VAL A 138 -15.23 8.68 12.87
CA VAL A 138 -16.50 9.37 13.17
C VAL A 138 -17.71 8.46 12.93
N SER A 139 -17.64 7.57 11.93
CA SER A 139 -18.69 6.59 11.63
C SER A 139 -18.69 5.34 12.54
N GLY A 140 -17.65 5.17 13.37
CA GLY A 140 -17.44 3.99 14.21
C GLY A 140 -17.94 4.13 15.65
N ALA A 141 -18.67 5.20 15.98
CA ALA A 141 -19.20 5.43 17.32
C ALA A 141 -20.45 4.60 17.68
N ASP A 142 -21.08 3.91 16.73
CA ASP A 142 -22.25 3.06 17.00
C ASP A 142 -22.20 1.74 16.22
N SER A 143 -21.67 0.67 16.84
CA SER A 143 -22.29 -0.68 16.96
C SER A 143 -21.34 -1.72 17.57
#